data_AF-A0A7Y7WUY3-F1
#
_entry.id   AF-A0A7Y7WUY3-F1
#
_cell.length_a   1.000
_cell.length_b   1.000
_cell.length_c   1.000
_cell.angle_alpha   90.00
_cell.angle_beta   90.00
_cell.angle_gamma   90.00
#
_symmetry.space_group_name_H-M   'P 1'
#
loop_
_entity.id
_entity.type
_entity.pdbx_description
1 polymer ?
#
loop_
_entity_poly.entity_id
_entity_poly.type
_entity_poly.pdbx_seq_one_letter_code
_entity_poly.pdbx_strand_id
1 'polypeptide(L)'
;MTDRHIYNQSDASWTFEIVTDGSAGNQFGNVWFSGDGSGQSQNGPWILPPNSTAQIQYTSDEGVIKGTWRITDHLGQNRIFDYSNDQNFPVPPTGNCPYISHDGNTGAVSVNDPADADLSVGGSNW
;
A
#
# COMPACT_ATOMS: atom_id res chain seq x y z
N MET A 1 -0.18 11.62 11.35
CA MET A 1 -1.00 11.22 10.19
C MET A 1 -0.19 11.51 8.96
N THR A 2 -0.16 10.55 8.04
CA THR A 2 0.62 10.64 6.81
C THR A 2 -0.31 10.28 5.66
N ASP A 3 -0.66 11.29 4.87
CA ASP A 3 -1.48 11.11 3.68
C ASP A 3 -0.59 10.72 2.50
N ARG A 4 -1.01 9.68 1.80
CA ARG A 4 -0.30 9.02 0.68
C ARG A 4 -1.29 8.67 -0.41
N HIS A 5 -0.78 8.17 -1.53
CA HIS A 5 -1.59 7.88 -2.70
C HIS A 5 -1.26 6.52 -3.31
N ILE A 6 -2.28 5.97 -3.96
CA ILE A 6 -2.12 4.85 -4.89
C ILE A 6 -2.52 5.37 -6.27
N TYR A 7 -1.60 5.31 -7.22
CA TYR A 7 -1.83 5.71 -8.60
C TYR A 7 -2.01 4.46 -9.46
N ASN A 8 -3.19 4.26 -10.03
CA ASN A 8 -3.36 3.24 -11.07
C ASN A 8 -3.26 3.91 -12.43
N GLN A 9 -2.09 3.87 -13.03
CA GLN A 9 -1.80 4.40 -14.37
C GLN A 9 -1.95 3.32 -15.46
N SER A 10 -2.35 2.10 -15.08
CA SER A 10 -2.60 1.00 -16.00
C SER A 10 -4.00 1.07 -16.62
N ASP A 11 -4.25 0.20 -17.61
CA ASP A 11 -5.54 0.01 -18.26
C ASP A 11 -6.43 -1.04 -17.57
N ALA A 12 -6.01 -1.59 -16.42
CA ALA A 12 -6.72 -2.63 -15.68
C ALA A 12 -7.00 -2.19 -14.23
N SER A 13 -8.02 -2.79 -13.60
CA SER A 13 -8.30 -2.57 -12.17
C SER A 13 -7.34 -3.35 -11.30
N TRP A 14 -6.99 -2.78 -10.15
CA TRP A 14 -6.12 -3.41 -9.16
C TRP A 14 -6.78 -3.40 -7.78
N THR A 15 -6.56 -4.45 -6.99
CA THR A 15 -7.08 -4.54 -5.62
C THR A 15 -5.96 -4.39 -4.62
N PHE A 16 -6.17 -3.53 -3.63
CA PHE A 16 -5.22 -3.23 -2.56
C PHE A 16 -5.86 -3.53 -1.22
N GLU A 17 -5.17 -4.28 -0.37
CA GLU A 17 -5.61 -4.60 0.98
C GLU A 17 -4.42 -4.78 1.93
N ILE A 18 -4.71 -4.68 3.23
CA ILE A 18 -3.75 -4.98 4.29
C ILE A 18 -4.07 -6.37 4.83
N VAL A 19 -3.04 -7.21 4.94
CA VAL A 19 -3.20 -8.56 5.48
C VAL A 19 -3.41 -8.46 6.99
N THR A 20 -4.62 -8.77 7.46
CA THR A 20 -4.98 -8.72 8.88
C THR A 20 -5.24 -10.10 9.50
N ASP A 21 -5.13 -11.18 8.73
CA ASP A 21 -5.48 -12.55 9.13
C ASP A 21 -4.40 -13.27 9.97
N GLY A 22 -3.46 -12.51 10.54
CA GLY A 22 -2.37 -13.03 11.38
C GLY A 22 -1.32 -13.86 10.61
N SER A 23 -1.50 -14.05 9.30
CA SER A 23 -0.54 -14.78 8.45
C SER A 23 0.69 -13.94 8.07
N ALA A 24 0.61 -12.62 8.22
CA ALA A 24 1.67 -11.68 7.90
C ALA A 24 1.91 -10.72 9.07
N GLY A 25 2.99 -10.93 9.81
CA GLY A 25 3.49 -10.04 10.86
C GLY A 25 2.48 -9.62 11.95
N ASN A 26 2.91 -8.72 12.84
CA ASN A 26 1.99 -7.98 13.69
C ASN A 26 1.62 -6.69 12.97
N GLN A 27 0.32 -6.47 12.73
CA GLN A 27 -0.24 -5.22 12.25
C GLN A 27 -0.29 -4.21 13.41
N PHE A 28 0.22 -3.00 13.18
CA PHE A 28 0.11 -1.86 14.09
C PHE A 28 -0.45 -0.67 13.32
N GLY A 29 -1.58 -0.15 13.80
CA GLY A 29 -2.38 0.85 13.12
C GLY A 29 -3.17 0.28 11.94
N ASN A 30 -3.68 1.15 11.07
CA ASN A 30 -4.53 0.82 9.94
C ASN A 30 -4.14 1.64 8.70
N VAL A 31 -4.61 1.19 7.54
CA VAL A 31 -4.60 1.97 6.30
C VAL A 31 -6.02 2.27 5.88
N TRP A 32 -6.37 3.54 5.80
CA TRP A 32 -7.68 4.00 5.33
C TRP A 32 -7.59 4.43 3.87
N PHE A 33 -8.45 3.87 3.03
CA PHE A 33 -8.55 4.16 1.60
C PHE A 33 -9.71 5.12 1.34
N SER A 34 -9.54 6.03 0.39
CA SER A 34 -10.57 7.00 -0.03
C SER A 34 -10.22 7.62 -1.39
N GLY A 35 -11.03 8.58 -1.85
CA GLY A 35 -10.62 9.53 -2.90
C GLY A 35 -11.11 9.25 -4.33
N ASP A 36 -11.73 8.10 -4.61
CA ASP A 36 -12.29 7.77 -5.94
C ASP A 36 -13.82 7.94 -6.02
N GLY A 37 -14.46 8.40 -4.93
CA GLY A 37 -15.91 8.55 -4.82
C GLY A 37 -16.65 7.29 -4.32
N SER A 38 -15.97 6.18 -4.09
CA SER A 38 -16.56 4.92 -3.57
C SER A 38 -16.73 4.90 -2.04
N GLY A 39 -16.32 5.98 -1.35
CA GLY A 39 -16.43 6.13 0.09
C GLY A 39 -15.08 6.00 0.79
N GLN A 40 -15.06 5.38 1.97
CA GLN A 40 -13.85 5.04 2.69
C GLN A 40 -13.85 3.57 3.07
N SER A 41 -12.68 2.93 3.03
CA SER A 41 -12.50 1.54 3.47
C SER A 41 -11.31 1.45 4.43
N GLN A 42 -11.44 0.65 5.48
CA GLN A 42 -10.35 0.36 6.40
C GLN A 42 -9.68 -0.94 5.98
N ASN A 43 -8.36 -0.93 5.79
CA ASN A 43 -7.52 -2.09 5.44
C ASN A 43 -7.91 -2.81 4.14
N GLY A 44 -8.84 -2.24 3.37
CA GLY A 44 -9.31 -2.81 2.12
C GLY A 44 -10.34 -3.94 2.33
N PRO A 45 -10.67 -4.68 1.25
CA PRO A 45 -10.15 -4.49 -0.10
C PRO A 45 -10.59 -3.16 -0.70
N TRP A 46 -9.69 -2.56 -1.47
CA TRP A 46 -9.96 -1.37 -2.28
C TRP A 46 -9.67 -1.68 -3.74
N ILE A 47 -10.72 -1.70 -4.56
CA ILE A 47 -10.60 -1.95 -6.00
C ILE A 47 -10.45 -0.60 -6.69
N LEU A 48 -9.25 -0.31 -7.17
CA LEU A 48 -8.93 0.94 -7.85
C LEU A 48 -9.10 0.79 -9.37
N PRO A 49 -10.03 1.52 -10.01
CA PRO A 49 -10.24 1.46 -11.45
C PRO A 49 -9.01 1.88 -12.27
N PRO A 50 -8.96 1.53 -13.58
CA PRO A 50 -7.93 2.05 -14.49
C PRO A 50 -7.86 3.58 -14.49
N ASN A 51 -6.65 4.13 -14.66
CA ASN A 51 -6.40 5.58 -14.79
C ASN A 51 -7.00 6.43 -13.64
N SER A 52 -6.90 5.93 -12.41
CA SER A 52 -7.48 6.58 -11.23
C SER A 52 -6.49 6.67 -10.07
N THR A 53 -6.86 7.39 -9.02
CA THR A 53 -6.01 7.61 -7.84
C THR A 53 -6.83 7.43 -6.58
N ALA A 54 -6.30 6.68 -5.63
CA ALA A 54 -6.81 6.62 -4.27
C ALA A 54 -5.92 7.46 -3.34
N GLN A 55 -6.55 8.07 -2.34
CA GLN A 55 -5.87 8.59 -1.16
C GLN A 55 -5.83 7.48 -0.11
N ILE A 56 -4.68 7.31 0.52
CA ILE A 56 -4.51 6.41 1.66
C ILE A 56 -3.96 7.16 2.87
N GLN A 57 -4.41 6.76 4.05
CA GLN A 57 -3.98 7.33 5.31
C GLN A 57 -3.51 6.24 6.26
N TYR A 58 -2.26 6.32 6.69
CA TYR A 58 -1.69 5.44 7.72
C TYR A 58 -1.99 5.98 9.12
N THR A 59 -2.57 5.14 9.98
CA THR A 59 -2.67 5.38 11.42
C THR A 59 -1.61 4.58 12.17
N SER A 60 -1.25 5.01 13.37
CA SER A 60 -0.24 4.36 14.21
C SER A 60 -0.87 3.87 15.51
N ASP A 61 -0.37 2.74 16.02
CA ASP A 61 -0.62 2.30 17.39
C ASP A 61 0.65 2.53 18.20
N GLU A 62 0.56 3.31 19.29
CA GLU A 62 1.70 3.69 20.13
C GLU A 62 2.87 4.35 19.35
N GLY A 63 2.56 5.01 18.23
CA GLY A 63 3.55 5.64 17.34
C GLY A 63 4.17 4.70 16.30
N VAL A 64 3.85 3.41 16.35
CA VAL A 64 4.27 2.41 15.37
C VAL A 64 3.24 2.27 14.26
N ILE A 65 3.71 2.31 13.03
CA ILE A 65 2.96 1.98 11.82
C ILE A 65 3.66 0.76 11.24
N LYS A 66 2.95 -0.37 11.13
CA LYS A 66 3.53 -1.59 10.57
C LYS A 66 2.45 -2.51 10.03
N GLY A 67 2.74 -3.15 8.91
CA GLY A 67 1.83 -4.13 8.34
C GLY A 67 2.35 -4.75 7.06
N THR A 68 1.46 -5.47 6.38
CA THR A 68 1.76 -6.11 5.10
C THR A 68 0.67 -5.77 4.09
N TRP A 69 1.09 -5.17 2.98
CA TRP A 69 0.26 -5.02 1.80
C TRP A 69 0.04 -6.37 1.12
N ARG A 70 -1.17 -6.62 0.64
CA ARG A 70 -1.45 -7.57 -0.44
C ARG A 70 -2.04 -6.78 -1.60
N ILE A 71 -1.36 -6.87 -2.74
CA ILE A 71 -1.77 -6.21 -3.97
C ILE A 71 -2.13 -7.30 -4.96
N THR A 72 -3.31 -7.21 -5.57
CA THR A 72 -3.85 -8.23 -6.48
C THR A 72 -4.17 -7.59 -7.83
N ASP A 73 -3.67 -8.18 -8.91
CA ASP A 73 -3.98 -7.74 -10.28
C ASP A 73 -5.37 -8.20 -10.72
N HIS A 74 -5.81 -7.75 -11.90
CA HIS A 74 -7.12 -8.10 -12.45
C HIS A 74 -7.28 -9.60 -12.81
N LEU A 75 -6.17 -10.36 -12.85
CA LEU A 75 -6.17 -11.81 -13.10
C LEU A 75 -6.19 -12.62 -11.79
N GLY A 76 -6.18 -11.95 -10.63
CA GLY A 76 -6.20 -12.59 -9.32
C GLY A 76 -4.82 -13.01 -8.80
N GLN A 77 -3.73 -12.65 -9.49
CA GLN A 77 -2.39 -12.87 -8.99
C GLN A 77 -2.04 -11.79 -7.96
N ASN A 78 -1.43 -12.17 -6.84
CA ASN A 78 -1.06 -11.23 -5.79
C ASN A 78 0.41 -11.31 -5.40
N ARG A 79 0.91 -10.18 -4.92
CA ARG A 79 2.20 -10.08 -4.22
C ARG A 79 2.00 -9.33 -2.91
N ILE A 80 2.91 -9.59 -1.97
CA ILE A 80 2.89 -8.98 -0.66
C ILE A 80 4.12 -8.11 -0.44
N PHE A 81 3.93 -7.01 0.29
CA PHE A 81 5.01 -6.07 0.63
C PHE A 81 4.84 -5.61 2.08
N ASP A 82 5.88 -5.76 2.89
CA ASP A 82 5.85 -5.26 4.25
C ASP A 82 6.06 -3.75 4.27
N TYR A 83 5.39 -3.04 5.17
CA TYR A 83 5.64 -1.63 5.43
C TYR A 83 5.85 -1.37 6.91
N SER A 84 6.68 -0.39 7.24
CA SER A 84 6.93 0.01 8.62
C SER A 84 7.50 1.42 8.73
N ASN A 85 7.25 2.09 9.86
CA ASN A 85 7.97 3.30 10.26
C ASN A 85 9.05 3.05 11.36
N ASP A 86 9.29 1.79 11.71
CA ASP A 86 10.31 1.38 12.68
C ASP A 86 11.73 1.73 12.17
N GLN A 87 12.58 2.29 13.03
CA GLN A 87 13.97 2.63 12.70
C GLN A 87 14.83 1.43 12.32
N ASN A 88 14.41 0.21 12.70
CA ASN A 88 15.09 -1.03 12.34
C ASN A 88 14.62 -1.61 11.00
N PHE A 89 13.72 -0.92 10.28
CA PHE A 89 13.28 -1.34 8.96
C PHE A 89 14.40 -1.09 7.92
N PRO A 90 14.48 -1.89 6.83
CA PRO A 90 15.66 -1.94 5.95
C PRO A 90 16.09 -0.59 5.38
N VAL A 91 15.12 0.32 5.21
CA VAL A 91 15.37 1.71 4.88
C VAL A 91 14.74 2.56 5.98
N PRO A 92 15.52 3.35 6.74
CA PRO A 92 14.96 4.24 7.75
C PRO A 92 14.07 5.28 7.06
N PRO A 93 12.79 5.40 7.46
CA PRO A 93 11.87 6.30 6.77
C PRO A 93 12.29 7.76 6.92
N THR A 94 12.01 8.57 5.91
CA THR A 94 12.20 10.02 6.01
C THR A 94 11.01 10.65 6.76
N GLY A 95 11.13 10.74 8.09
CA GLY A 95 10.09 11.32 8.96
C GLY A 95 9.12 10.28 9.55
N ASN A 96 7.87 10.68 9.79
CA ASN A 96 6.85 9.82 10.42
C ASN A 96 6.07 8.95 9.42
N CYS A 97 6.54 8.87 8.18
CA CYS A 97 5.90 8.12 7.11
C CYS A 97 6.41 6.68 7.14
N PRO A 98 5.57 5.65 6.94
CA PRO A 98 6.10 4.32 6.75
C PRO A 98 6.87 4.22 5.43
N TYR A 99 7.74 3.23 5.33
CA TYR A 99 8.42 2.82 4.11
C TYR A 99 7.95 1.41 3.74
N ILE A 100 7.78 1.12 2.45
CA ILE A 100 7.41 -0.22 1.95
C ILE A 100 8.69 -0.96 1.56
N SER A 101 9.02 -2.04 2.27
CA SER A 101 10.21 -2.85 2.00
C SER A 101 10.02 -3.68 0.74
N HIS A 102 11.05 -3.69 -0.09
CA HIS A 102 11.15 -4.56 -1.25
C HIS A 102 12.63 -4.80 -1.55
N ASP A 103 12.94 -6.00 -2.05
CA ASP A 103 14.23 -6.33 -2.64
C ASP A 103 14.02 -6.75 -4.10
N GLY A 104 14.83 -6.22 -5.01
CA GLY A 104 14.73 -6.54 -6.43
C GLY A 104 13.50 -5.94 -7.13
N ASN A 105 13.05 -6.60 -8.21
CA ASN A 105 12.01 -6.07 -9.10
C ASN A 105 10.61 -6.22 -8.50
N THR A 106 9.88 -5.12 -8.41
CA THR A 106 8.51 -5.05 -7.89
C THR A 106 7.44 -5.34 -8.97
N GLY A 107 7.84 -5.61 -10.22
CA GLY A 107 6.94 -5.96 -11.31
C GLY A 107 6.22 -4.73 -11.86
N ALA A 108 4.90 -4.82 -12.06
CA ALA A 108 4.08 -3.69 -12.53
C ALA A 108 3.77 -2.62 -11.49
N VAL A 109 4.13 -2.84 -10.22
CA VAL A 109 3.87 -1.91 -9.12
C VAL A 109 5.20 -1.31 -8.68
N SER A 110 5.35 0.00 -8.79
CA SER A 110 6.39 0.76 -8.08
C SER A 110 5.90 1.03 -6.66
N VAL A 111 6.77 0.77 -5.67
CA VAL A 111 6.51 1.08 -4.26
C VAL A 111 7.41 2.24 -3.83
N ASN A 112 6.94 3.06 -2.89
CA ASN A 112 7.60 4.30 -2.46
C ASN A 112 7.81 5.31 -3.61
N ASP A 113 6.84 5.40 -4.53
CA ASP A 113 6.92 6.23 -5.73
C ASP A 113 5.64 7.05 -5.92
N PRO A 114 5.69 8.40 -5.88
CA PRO A 114 6.88 9.26 -5.86
C PRO A 114 7.47 9.55 -4.46
N ALA A 115 6.82 9.11 -3.39
CA ALA A 115 7.30 9.30 -2.01
C ALA A 115 7.15 8.02 -1.17
N ASP A 116 7.84 7.97 -0.03
CA ASP A 116 7.77 6.86 0.95
C ASP A 116 6.31 6.45 1.21
N ALA A 117 5.97 5.17 1.01
CA ALA A 117 4.64 4.59 1.13
C ALA A 117 3.55 5.05 0.14
N ASP A 118 3.91 5.77 -0.94
CA ASP A 118 3.07 5.82 -2.13
C ASP A 118 3.23 4.52 -2.95
N LEU A 119 2.19 4.20 -3.73
CA LEU A 119 2.15 3.06 -4.65
C LEU A 119 1.78 3.57 -6.04
N SER A 120 2.48 3.10 -7.08
CA SER A 120 2.14 3.43 -8.47
C SER A 120 2.11 2.17 -9.31
N VAL A 121 1.07 2.00 -10.12
CA VAL A 121 0.89 0.83 -10.98
C VAL A 121 0.95 1.26 -12.44
N GLY A 122 1.95 0.76 -13.16
CA GLY A 122 2.18 1.08 -14.56
C GLY A 122 1.83 -0.03 -15.55
N GLY A 123 1.63 -1.26 -15.07
CA GLY A 123 1.27 -2.43 -15.88
C GLY A 123 -0.09 -3.02 -15.51
N SER A 124 -0.69 -3.76 -16.44
CA SER A 124 -2.02 -4.35 -16.26
C SER A 124 -2.02 -5.61 -15.37
N ASN A 125 -0.86 -6.25 -15.23
CA ASN A 125 -0.62 -7.48 -14.46
C ASN A 125 0.82 -7.51 -13.94
N TRP A 126 1.13 -8.44 -13.04
CA TRP A 126 2.48 -8.63 -12.47
C TRP A 126 3.59 -8.96 -13.47
#